data_AF-A0A7C3DAN1-F1
#
_entry.id   AF-A0A7C3DAN1-F1
#
_cell.length_a   1.000
_cell.length_b   1.000
_cell.length_c   1.000
_cell.angle_alpha   90.00
_cell.angle_beta   90.00
_cell.angle_gamma   90.00
#
_symmetry.space_group_name_H-M   'P 1'
#
loop_
_entity.id
_entity.type
_entity.pdbx_description
1 polymer ?
#
loop_
_entity_poly.entity_id
_entity_poly.type
_entity_poly.pdbx_seq_one_letter_code
_entity_poly.pdbx_strand_id
1 'polypeptide(L)'
;MARAVLTPNLNNTSSAPKGADVLGDAPQLDPAHCRYRILALSGGGYRSLFTARILAKLEDHIGRPLNQAFDLIAGTSIGGILAGGLAVGISAAKLADSLQDRGSV
;
A
#
# COMPACT_ATOMS: atom_id res chain seq x y z
N MET A 1 -45.20 -31.67 -17.20
CA MET A 1 -43.87 -32.16 -16.81
C MET A 1 -43.45 -31.39 -15.57
N ALA A 2 -43.76 -31.82 -14.35
CA ALA A 2 -43.09 -32.85 -13.54
C ALA A 2 -41.76 -32.38 -12.91
N ARG A 3 -41.90 -31.82 -11.69
CA ARG A 3 -41.12 -31.92 -10.43
C ARG A 3 -39.58 -31.70 -10.36
N ALA A 4 -39.25 -30.85 -9.38
CA ALA A 4 -38.17 -30.93 -8.34
C ALA A 4 -36.71 -31.01 -8.84
N VAL A 5 -35.75 -30.30 -8.25
CA VAL A 5 -35.19 -30.60 -6.92
C VAL A 5 -34.54 -29.36 -6.31
N LEU A 6 -34.89 -29.15 -5.04
CA LEU A 6 -34.29 -28.24 -4.07
C LEU A 6 -32.92 -28.78 -3.60
N THR A 7 -32.04 -27.87 -3.18
CA THR A 7 -30.85 -28.02 -2.29
C THR A 7 -29.47 -28.24 -2.94
N PRO A 8 -28.36 -27.87 -2.25
CA PRO A 8 -28.24 -27.22 -0.93
C PRO A 8 -27.45 -25.90 -0.90
N ASN A 9 -27.86 -25.03 0.02
CA ASN A 9 -27.07 -23.95 0.58
C ASN A 9 -26.05 -24.56 1.56
N LEU A 10 -24.76 -24.43 1.25
CA LEU A 10 -23.66 -24.82 2.10
C LEU A 10 -23.17 -23.60 2.89
N ASN A 11 -23.86 -23.32 3.99
CA ASN A 11 -23.26 -22.68 5.15
C ASN A 11 -21.95 -23.42 5.47
N ASN A 12 -20.80 -22.80 5.20
CA ASN A 12 -19.54 -23.27 5.75
C ASN A 12 -19.50 -22.90 7.24
N THR A 13 -20.00 -23.81 8.04
CA THR A 13 -19.62 -23.94 9.44
C THR A 13 -18.10 -24.11 9.53
N SER A 14 -17.36 -23.02 9.75
CA SER A 14 -16.04 -23.11 10.38
C SER A 14 -16.19 -22.71 11.83
N SER A 15 -16.26 -23.73 12.66
CA SER A 15 -16.40 -23.70 14.11
C SER A 15 -15.10 -23.29 14.80
N ALA A 16 -15.06 -22.04 15.31
CA ALA A 16 -14.33 -21.55 16.51
C ALA A 16 -12.76 -21.64 16.50
N PRO A 17 -12.01 -20.86 17.32
CA PRO A 17 -12.32 -20.50 18.71
C PRO A 17 -12.72 -19.04 18.93
N LYS A 18 -13.64 -18.86 19.88
CA LYS A 18 -13.86 -17.60 20.60
C LYS A 18 -12.67 -17.35 21.53
N GLY A 19 -12.12 -16.14 21.47
CA GLY A 19 -11.33 -15.49 22.52
C GLY A 19 -9.85 -15.82 22.55
N ALA A 20 -9.01 -14.86 22.17
CA ALA A 20 -7.98 -14.26 23.03
C ALA A 20 -6.88 -13.57 22.20
N ASP A 21 -7.12 -12.34 21.78
CA ASP A 21 -6.05 -11.40 21.43
C ASP A 21 -6.55 -9.96 21.55
N VAL A 22 -6.06 -9.31 22.61
CA VAL A 22 -6.28 -7.91 23.01
C VAL A 22 -5.44 -6.93 22.18
N LEU A 23 -5.38 -7.13 20.87
CA LEU A 23 -4.79 -6.17 19.94
C LEU A 23 -5.91 -5.69 19.01
N GLY A 24 -6.33 -4.44 19.20
CA GLY A 24 -7.53 -3.88 18.58
C GLY A 24 -7.63 -4.10 17.08
N ASP A 25 -8.88 -4.24 16.63
CA ASP A 25 -9.37 -4.32 15.26
C ASP A 25 -8.29 -4.01 14.20
N ALA A 26 -7.63 -5.05 13.71
CA ALA A 26 -6.85 -4.97 12.49
C ALA A 26 -7.77 -4.37 11.41
N PRO A 27 -7.28 -3.41 10.59
CA PRO A 27 -8.10 -2.78 9.57
C PRO A 27 -8.80 -3.86 8.76
N GLN A 28 -10.13 -3.84 8.78
CA GLN A 28 -10.97 -4.85 8.17
C GLN A 28 -10.56 -4.99 6.70
N LEU A 29 -9.78 -6.04 6.41
CA LEU A 29 -9.28 -6.30 5.07
C LEU A 29 -10.50 -6.65 4.22
N ASP A 30 -10.84 -5.76 3.29
CA ASP A 30 -11.91 -5.98 2.34
C ASP A 30 -11.67 -7.32 1.60
N PRO A 31 -12.60 -8.30 1.68
CA PRO A 31 -12.41 -9.61 1.07
C PRO A 31 -12.32 -9.56 -0.47
N ALA A 32 -12.66 -8.44 -1.12
CA ALA A 32 -12.41 -8.21 -2.54
C ALA A 32 -10.98 -7.72 -2.85
N HIS A 33 -10.25 -7.23 -1.83
CA HIS A 33 -8.83 -6.87 -1.89
C HIS A 33 -7.96 -7.99 -1.32
N CYS A 34 -7.85 -9.12 -2.04
CA CYS A 34 -7.09 -10.30 -1.58
C CYS A 34 -5.57 -10.10 -1.41
N ARG A 35 -5.03 -8.87 -1.50
CA ARG A 35 -3.58 -8.62 -1.33
C ARG A 35 -3.30 -7.24 -0.75
N TYR A 36 -2.72 -7.23 0.45
CA TYR A 36 -2.14 -6.04 1.06
C TYR A 36 -0.79 -5.70 0.39
N ARG A 37 -0.62 -4.46 -0.08
CA ARG A 37 0.53 -4.00 -0.87
C ARG A 37 1.37 -3.02 -0.07
N ILE A 38 2.63 -3.36 0.13
CA ILE A 38 3.59 -2.55 0.90
C ILE A 38 4.66 -1.99 -0.03
N LEU A 39 4.91 -0.68 0.03
CA LEU A 39 6.05 -0.02 -0.60
C LEU A 39 7.11 0.30 0.46
N ALA A 40 8.25 -0.38 0.40
CA ALA A 40 9.37 -0.19 1.31
C ALA A 40 10.52 0.60 0.64
N LEU A 41 10.91 1.72 1.24
CA LEU A 41 11.90 2.65 0.71
C LEU A 41 13.14 2.68 1.60
N SER A 42 14.24 2.12 1.10
CA SER A 42 15.54 2.22 1.77
C SER A 42 16.07 3.65 1.77
N GLY A 43 16.74 4.03 2.86
CA GLY A 43 17.58 5.22 2.88
C GLY A 43 18.77 5.12 1.92
N GLY A 44 19.43 6.25 1.68
CA GLY A 44 20.60 6.31 0.79
C GLY A 44 21.22 7.69 0.61
N GLY A 45 20.84 8.65 1.47
CA GLY A 45 21.20 10.06 1.29
C GLY A 45 20.69 10.60 -0.05
N TYR A 46 21.49 11.48 -0.68
CA TYR A 46 21.15 12.08 -1.96
C TYR A 46 20.95 11.07 -3.11
N ARG A 47 21.56 9.87 -3.04
CA ARG A 47 21.36 8.83 -4.06
C ARG A 47 19.91 8.36 -4.17
N SER A 48 19.08 8.57 -3.13
CA SER A 48 17.64 8.29 -3.18
C SER A 48 16.90 9.18 -4.19
N LEU A 49 17.53 10.21 -4.78
CA LEU A 49 16.99 10.92 -5.94
C LEU A 49 16.69 9.95 -7.11
N PHE A 50 17.54 8.95 -7.32
CA PHE A 50 17.29 7.89 -8.31
C PHE A 50 15.99 7.12 -7.98
N THR A 51 15.82 6.72 -6.71
CA THR A 51 14.60 6.07 -6.23
C THR A 51 13.38 6.97 -6.44
N ALA A 52 13.45 8.25 -6.11
CA ALA A 52 12.35 9.19 -6.29
C ALA A 52 11.96 9.35 -7.78
N ARG A 53 12.94 9.38 -8.70
CA ARG A 53 12.68 9.43 -10.14
C ARG A 53 12.08 8.13 -10.68
N ILE A 54 12.47 6.96 -10.15
CA ILE A 54 11.79 5.69 -10.46
C ILE A 54 10.34 5.73 -9.97
N LEU A 55 10.10 6.20 -8.75
CA LEU A 55 8.76 6.31 -8.19
C LEU A 55 7.88 7.25 -9.00
N ALA A 56 8.42 8.34 -9.56
CA ALA A 56 7.69 9.22 -10.47
C ALA A 56 7.24 8.48 -11.73
N LYS A 57 8.15 7.74 -12.38
CA LYS A 57 7.79 6.90 -13.54
C LYS A 57 6.79 5.80 -13.19
N LEU A 58 6.90 5.24 -11.99
CA LEU A 58 5.95 4.23 -11.50
C LEU A 58 4.57 4.85 -11.28
N GLU A 59 4.48 6.02 -10.66
CA GLU A 59 3.24 6.76 -10.44
C GLU A 59 2.55 7.08 -11.77
N ASP A 60 3.33 7.55 -12.77
CA ASP A 60 2.84 7.80 -14.13
C ASP A 60 2.31 6.51 -14.80
N HIS A 61 3.00 5.38 -14.63
CA HIS A 61 2.59 4.10 -15.20
C HIS A 61 1.33 3.52 -14.55
N ILE A 62 1.17 3.71 -13.23
CA ILE A 62 -0.04 3.29 -12.50
C ILE A 62 -1.22 4.22 -12.85
N GLY A 63 -0.94 5.50 -13.17
CA GLY A 63 -1.96 6.48 -13.55
C GLY A 63 -2.78 7.02 -12.37
N ARG A 64 -2.30 6.83 -11.14
CA ARG A 64 -2.91 7.36 -9.91
C ARG A 64 -1.84 7.53 -8.82
N PRO A 65 -2.09 8.37 -7.79
CA PRO A 65 -1.15 8.60 -6.70
C PRO A 65 -0.71 7.33 -5.98
N LEU A 66 0.56 7.26 -5.58
CA LEU A 66 1.11 6.04 -4.95
C LEU A 66 0.42 5.67 -3.62
N ASN A 67 -0.12 6.63 -2.88
CA ASN A 67 -0.92 6.34 -1.66
C ASN A 67 -2.29 5.70 -1.93
N GLN A 68 -2.75 5.67 -3.18
CA GLN A 68 -3.95 4.92 -3.59
C GLN A 68 -3.60 3.56 -4.20
N ALA A 69 -2.31 3.32 -4.47
CA ALA A 69 -1.82 2.07 -5.06
C ALA A 69 -1.29 1.09 -4.01
N PHE A 70 -0.86 1.59 -2.85
CA PHE A 70 -0.27 0.84 -1.74
C PHE A 70 -1.02 1.13 -0.44
N ASP A 71 -1.21 0.08 0.36
CA ASP A 71 -1.89 0.16 1.65
C ASP A 71 -0.96 0.67 2.77
N LEU A 72 0.35 0.45 2.59
CA LEU A 72 1.40 0.93 3.49
C LEU A 72 2.60 1.41 2.68
N ILE A 73 3.10 2.59 3.02
CA ILE A 73 4.38 3.12 2.52
C ILE A 73 5.29 3.34 3.73
N ALA A 74 6.44 2.68 3.74
CA ALA A 74 7.40 2.76 4.83
C ALA A 74 8.80 3.07 4.30
N GLY A 75 9.63 3.75 5.09
CA GLY A 75 11.01 3.98 4.71
C GLY A 75 11.89 4.54 5.83
N THR A 76 13.21 4.51 5.61
CA THR A 76 14.22 4.96 6.58
C THR A 76 15.02 6.13 6.02
N SER A 77 15.40 7.10 6.88
CA SER A 77 16.14 8.31 6.45
C SER A 77 15.43 9.04 5.30
N ILE A 78 16.13 9.36 4.19
CA ILE A 78 15.53 9.95 2.98
C ILE A 78 14.36 9.09 2.44
N GLY A 79 14.44 7.76 2.57
CA GLY A 79 13.32 6.87 2.22
C GLY A 79 12.09 7.11 3.10
N GLY A 80 12.27 7.50 4.37
CA GLY A 80 11.19 7.89 5.27
C GLY A 80 10.56 9.24 4.90
N ILE A 81 11.38 10.20 4.47
CA ILE A 81 10.89 11.49 3.94
C ILE A 81 10.04 11.26 2.68
N LEU A 82 10.54 10.44 1.76
CA LEU A 82 9.78 10.04 0.57
C LEU A 82 8.48 9.32 0.96
N ALA A 83 8.55 8.35 1.87
CA ALA A 83 7.39 7.60 2.34
C ALA A 83 6.31 8.52 2.94
N GLY A 84 6.70 9.44 3.82
CA GLY A 84 5.78 10.40 4.43
C GLY A 84 5.14 11.35 3.41
N GLY A 85 5.95 11.87 2.47
CA GLY A 85 5.45 12.74 1.40
C GLY A 85 4.44 12.04 0.49
N LEU A 86 4.73 10.80 0.09
CA LEU A 86 3.82 9.99 -0.72
C LEU A 86 2.54 9.67 0.03
N ALA A 87 2.63 9.30 1.32
CA ALA A 87 1.46 8.95 2.14
C ALA A 87 0.41 10.08 2.19
N VAL A 88 0.86 11.34 2.27
CA VAL A 88 -0.04 12.51 2.27
C VAL A 88 -0.44 12.99 0.86
N GLY A 89 -0.08 12.24 -0.19
CA GLY A 89 -0.50 12.51 -1.56
C GLY A 89 0.37 13.50 -2.34
N ILE A 90 1.59 13.78 -1.89
CA ILE A 90 2.56 14.53 -2.71
C ILE A 90 3.04 13.60 -3.83
N SER A 91 2.94 14.05 -5.08
CA SER A 91 3.45 13.30 -6.23
C SER A 91 4.93 12.96 -6.09
N ALA A 92 5.33 11.78 -6.55
CA ALA A 92 6.72 11.35 -6.54
C ALA A 92 7.64 12.28 -7.33
N ALA A 93 7.14 12.89 -8.42
CA ALA A 93 7.87 13.88 -9.21
C ALA A 93 8.27 15.11 -8.37
N LYS A 94 7.31 15.72 -7.66
CA LYS A 94 7.57 16.88 -6.79
C LYS A 94 8.54 16.56 -5.65
N LEU A 95 8.50 15.35 -5.12
CA LEU A 95 9.48 14.90 -4.12
C LEU A 95 10.88 14.76 -4.73
N ALA A 96 10.99 14.21 -5.94
CA ALA A 96 12.25 14.11 -6.65
C ALA A 96 12.86 15.50 -6.93
N ASP A 97 12.04 16.46 -7.38
CA ASP A 97 12.48 17.83 -7.62
C ASP A 97 12.93 18.50 -6.32
N SER A 98 12.18 18.33 -5.23
CA SER A 98 12.55 18.84 -3.90
C SER A 98 13.88 18.27 -3.39
N LEU A 99 14.17 16.99 -3.67
CA LEU A 99 15.44 16.36 -3.33
C LEU A 99 16.60 16.93 -4.17
N GLN A 100 16.37 17.15 -5.46
CA GLN A 100 17.37 17.70 -6.37
C GLN A 100 17.74 19.14 -6.00
N ASP A 101 16.74 19.97 -5.71
CA ASP A 101 16.94 21.39 -5.35
C ASP A 101 17.68 21.57 -4.02
N ARG A 102 17.45 20.66 -3.06
CA ARG A 102 18.03 20.74 -1.71
C ARG A 102 19.31 19.93 -1.53
N GLY A 103 19.57 18.96 -2.40
CA GLY A 103 20.67 18.01 -2.28
C GLY A 103 21.86 18.29 -3.20
N SER A 104 21.73 19.25 -4.12
CA SER A 104 22.85 19.85 -4.85
C SER A 104 23.67 20.72 -3.88
N VAL A 105 24.66 20.12 -3.23
CA VAL A 105 25.75 20.81 -2.52
C VAL A 105 27.09 20.48 -3.15
#